data_AF-A0A925U365-F1
#
_entry.id   AF-A0A925U365-F1
#
_cell.length_a   1.000
_cell.length_b   1.000
_cell.length_c   1.000
_cell.angle_alpha   90.00
_cell.angle_beta   90.00
_cell.angle_gamma   90.00
#
_symmetry.space_group_name_H-M   'P 1'
#
loop_
_entity.id
_entity.type
_entity.pdbx_description
1 polymer ?
#
loop_
_entity_poly.entity_id
_entity_poly.type
_entity_poly.pdbx_seq_one_letter_code
_entity_poly.pdbx_strand_id
1 'polypeptide(L)'
;MPGVIAVTAVDEKLRPYRRAAQGSHIAYAAPGVNIWTAQPRGRYGAATGTSYAAPFVTAVLAVTSTEMWSSLPSKDLGATGADPIFGTGLIQPPQRCALETTRIGNGE
;
A
#
# COMPACT_ATOMS: atom_id res chain seq x y z
N MET A 1 3.61 -17.88 1.09
CA MET A 1 2.37 -18.52 0.58
C MET A 1 2.16 -18.05 -0.85
N PRO A 2 1.81 -18.94 -1.79
CA PRO A 2 1.43 -18.52 -3.13
C PRO A 2 0.16 -17.66 -3.10
N GLY A 3 0.06 -16.65 -3.97
CA GLY A 3 -1.17 -15.86 -4.18
C GLY A 3 -1.47 -14.78 -3.14
N VAL A 4 -0.56 -14.47 -2.21
CA VAL A 4 -0.71 -13.35 -1.26
C VAL A 4 0.35 -12.30 -1.49
N ILE A 5 -0.01 -11.04 -1.22
CA ILE A 5 0.90 -9.89 -1.31
C ILE A 5 1.25 -9.50 0.12
N ALA A 6 2.49 -9.74 0.53
CA ALA A 6 2.95 -9.36 1.87
C ALA A 6 3.35 -7.88 1.90
N VAL A 7 2.76 -7.12 2.83
CA VAL A 7 2.95 -5.67 2.95
C VAL A 7 3.63 -5.33 4.27
N THR A 8 4.77 -4.64 4.19
CA THR A 8 5.43 -4.05 5.36
C THR A 8 4.95 -2.61 5.59
N ALA A 9 5.31 -2.03 6.75
CA ALA A 9 4.93 -0.68 7.12
C ALA A 9 6.14 0.25 7.22
N VAL A 10 5.97 1.50 6.77
CA VAL A 10 6.92 2.60 7.00
C VAL A 10 6.27 3.78 7.70
N ASP A 11 7.10 4.64 8.29
CA ASP A 11 6.68 5.95 8.81
C ASP A 11 6.86 7.08 7.78
N GLU A 12 6.47 8.30 8.17
CA GLU A 12 6.57 9.51 7.35
C GLU A 12 8.01 9.83 6.88
N LYS A 13 9.02 9.33 7.60
CA LYS A 13 10.44 9.50 7.28
C LYS A 13 10.98 8.31 6.47
N LEU A 14 10.08 7.46 5.96
CA LEU A 14 10.38 6.24 5.21
C LEU A 14 11.19 5.22 6.01
N ARG A 15 11.15 5.29 7.35
CA ARG A 15 11.82 4.32 8.22
C ARG A 15 10.94 3.08 8.39
N PRO A 16 11.52 1.88 8.45
CA PRO A 16 10.75 0.66 8.59
C PRO A 16 10.07 0.59 9.97
N TYR A 17 8.85 0.07 10.01
CA TYR A 17 8.17 -0.22 11.26
C TYR A 17 8.92 -1.34 11.99
N ARG A 18 9.55 -1.03 13.12
CA ARG A 18 10.44 -1.94 13.87
C ARG A 18 9.82 -3.29 14.26
N ARG A 19 8.48 -3.40 14.30
CA ARG A 19 7.77 -4.64 14.65
C ARG A 19 7.21 -5.38 13.43
N ALA A 20 7.41 -4.87 12.22
CA ALA A 20 7.02 -5.58 11.01
C ALA A 20 7.91 -6.81 10.80
N ALA A 21 7.33 -7.87 10.25
CA ALA A 21 8.11 -9.02 9.79
C ALA A 21 9.01 -8.60 8.62
N GLN A 22 10.15 -9.28 8.50
CA GLN A 22 11.12 -9.10 7.43
C GLN A 22 11.40 -10.45 6.76
N GLY A 23 11.77 -10.43 5.49
CA GLY A 23 12.12 -11.60 4.73
C GLY A 23 11.89 -11.41 3.23
N SER A 24 12.41 -12.36 2.43
CA SER A 24 12.25 -12.36 0.97
C SER A 24 10.79 -12.47 0.48
N HIS A 25 9.84 -12.69 1.39
CA HIS A 25 8.42 -12.73 1.07
C HIS A 25 7.76 -11.36 1.03
N ILE A 26 8.40 -10.30 1.54
CA ILE A 26 7.86 -8.94 1.51
C ILE A 26 7.77 -8.45 0.07
N ALA A 27 6.58 -8.06 -0.37
CA ALA A 27 6.34 -7.57 -1.72
C ALA A 27 6.51 -6.05 -1.80
N TYR A 28 5.85 -5.32 -0.90
CA TYR A 28 5.84 -3.86 -0.90
C TYR A 28 5.90 -3.27 0.51
N ALA A 29 6.42 -2.06 0.60
CA ALA A 29 6.23 -1.17 1.73
C ALA A 29 5.08 -0.19 1.47
N ALA A 30 4.36 0.17 2.53
CA ALA A 30 3.34 1.21 2.50
C ALA A 30 3.26 1.97 3.84
N PRO A 31 2.64 3.16 3.89
CA PRO A 31 2.46 3.90 5.13
C PRO A 31 1.68 3.07 6.17
N GLY A 32 2.29 2.83 7.33
CA GLY A 32 1.65 2.03 8.39
C GLY A 32 2.00 2.48 9.80
N VAL A 33 2.72 3.59 9.98
CA VAL A 33 3.05 4.15 11.29
C VAL A 33 2.43 5.52 11.43
N ASN A 34 1.76 5.77 12.56
CA ASN A 34 1.05 7.01 12.87
C ASN A 34 0.02 7.42 11.79
N ILE A 35 -0.68 6.44 11.23
CA ILE A 35 -1.73 6.67 10.23
C ILE A 35 -2.97 7.23 10.91
N TRP A 36 -3.40 8.40 10.49
CA TRP A 36 -4.66 8.99 10.94
C TRP A 36 -5.83 8.18 10.36
N THR A 37 -6.62 7.56 11.22
CA THR A 37 -7.69 6.65 10.80
C THR A 37 -8.94 6.79 11.65
N ALA A 38 -10.07 6.37 11.09
CA ALA A 38 -11.33 6.31 11.80
C ALA A 38 -11.28 5.24 12.91
N GLN A 39 -11.94 5.55 14.02
CA GLN A 39 -12.05 4.68 15.19
C GLN A 39 -13.52 4.54 15.61
N PRO A 40 -13.86 3.51 16.40
CA PRO A 40 -15.22 3.32 16.88
C PRO A 40 -15.77 4.57 17.58
N ARG A 41 -17.09 4.76 17.46
CA ARG A 41 -17.84 5.87 18.06
C ARG A 41 -17.49 7.26 17.48
N GLY A 42 -17.28 7.33 16.17
CA GLY A 42 -17.10 8.60 15.45
C GLY A 42 -15.78 9.31 15.77
N ARG A 43 -14.79 8.58 16.29
CA ARG A 43 -13.49 9.16 16.65
C ARG A 43 -12.48 8.99 15.53
N TYR A 44 -11.41 9.75 15.62
CA TYR A 44 -10.23 9.59 14.78
C TYR A 44 -8.99 9.58 15.68
N GLY A 45 -7.94 8.91 15.21
CA GLY A 45 -6.66 8.92 15.91
C GLY A 45 -5.57 8.22 15.11
N ALA A 46 -4.33 8.41 15.57
CA ALA A 46 -3.17 7.75 15.00
C ALA A 46 -3.17 6.25 15.34
N ALA A 47 -2.93 5.42 14.34
CA ALA A 47 -2.76 3.98 14.50
C ALA A 47 -1.49 3.50 13.80
N THR A 48 -0.92 2.39 14.27
CA THR A 48 0.36 1.86 13.78
C THR A 48 0.28 0.34 13.63
N GLY A 49 0.70 -0.16 12.47
CA GLY A 49 0.79 -1.59 12.16
C GLY A 49 0.77 -1.86 10.67
N THR A 50 1.25 -3.04 10.26
CA THR A 50 1.14 -3.53 8.88
C THR A 50 -0.32 -3.68 8.43
N SER A 51 -1.26 -3.89 9.37
CA SER A 51 -2.71 -3.85 9.12
C SER A 51 -3.19 -2.52 8.55
N TYR A 52 -2.48 -1.41 8.82
CA TYR A 52 -2.79 -0.10 8.26
C TYR A 52 -2.02 0.20 6.97
N ALA A 53 -0.93 -0.52 6.70
CA ALA A 53 -0.18 -0.47 5.44
C ALA A 53 -0.86 -1.27 4.32
N ALA A 54 -1.36 -2.47 4.63
CA ALA A 54 -2.06 -3.34 3.69
C ALA A 54 -3.14 -2.62 2.83
N PRO A 55 -4.07 -1.83 3.40
CA PRO A 55 -5.11 -1.17 2.61
C PRO A 55 -4.59 -0.15 1.59
N PHE A 56 -3.39 0.43 1.76
CA PHE A 56 -2.80 1.28 0.73
C PHE A 56 -2.45 0.49 -0.52
N VAL A 57 -1.83 -0.69 -0.37
CA VAL A 57 -1.53 -1.59 -1.50
C VAL A 57 -2.84 -2.07 -2.16
N THR A 58 -3.85 -2.42 -1.36
CA THR A 58 -5.19 -2.77 -1.86
C THR A 58 -5.80 -1.64 -2.69
N ALA A 59 -5.69 -0.38 -2.24
CA ALA A 59 -6.23 0.76 -2.98
C ALA A 59 -5.51 0.96 -4.32
N VAL A 60 -4.17 0.83 -4.36
CA VAL A 60 -3.41 0.94 -5.61
C VAL A 60 -3.82 -0.16 -6.60
N LEU A 61 -3.98 -1.40 -6.13
CA LEU A 61 -4.47 -2.51 -6.96
C LEU A 61 -5.87 -2.23 -7.51
N ALA A 62 -6.78 -1.76 -6.65
CA ALA A 62 -8.16 -1.48 -7.03
C ALA A 62 -8.27 -0.37 -8.09
N VAL A 63 -7.46 0.69 -7.99
CA VAL A 63 -7.48 1.79 -8.97
C VAL A 63 -6.76 1.42 -10.27
N THR A 64 -5.74 0.57 -10.20
CA THR A 64 -4.99 0.14 -11.40
C THR A 64 -5.74 -0.95 -12.19
N SER A 65 -6.76 -1.58 -11.59
CA SER A 65 -7.57 -2.65 -12.20
C SER A 65 -6.70 -3.76 -12.81
N THR A 66 -5.62 -4.13 -12.12
CA THR A 66 -4.64 -5.13 -12.57
C THR A 66 -4.52 -6.28 -11.59
N GLU A 67 -4.43 -7.50 -12.12
CA GLU A 67 -4.05 -8.69 -11.35
C GLU A 67 -2.52 -8.85 -11.25
N MET A 68 -1.77 -8.11 -12.08
CA MET A 68 -0.32 -8.14 -12.10
C MET A 68 0.27 -7.22 -11.03
N TRP A 69 0.26 -7.68 -9.78
CA TRP A 69 0.75 -6.92 -8.63
C TRP A 69 2.27 -6.76 -8.62
N SER A 70 3.04 -7.63 -9.28
CA SER A 70 4.51 -7.64 -9.22
C SER A 70 5.18 -6.52 -10.00
N SER A 71 4.45 -5.83 -10.88
CA SER A 71 4.96 -4.74 -11.73
C SER A 71 4.42 -3.37 -11.33
N LEU A 72 3.74 -3.26 -10.18
CA LEU A 72 3.22 -1.97 -9.73
C LEU A 72 4.37 -1.01 -9.42
N PRO A 73 4.20 0.28 -9.77
CA PRO A 73 5.23 1.28 -9.53
C PRO A 73 5.51 1.40 -8.04
N SER A 74 6.78 1.37 -7.69
CA SER A 74 7.27 1.53 -6.33
C SER A 74 8.52 2.39 -6.32
N LYS A 75 8.72 3.11 -5.21
CA LYS A 75 9.96 3.82 -4.92
C LYS A 75 10.85 2.87 -4.14
N ASP A 76 11.96 2.46 -4.74
CA ASP A 76 12.97 1.63 -4.09
C ASP A 76 13.47 2.29 -2.79
N LEU A 77 13.56 1.51 -1.72
CA LEU A 77 13.99 1.94 -0.39
C LEU A 77 14.98 0.91 0.13
N GLY A 78 15.99 1.37 0.87
CA GLY A 78 16.98 0.47 1.45
C GLY A 78 18.07 0.10 0.44
N ALA A 79 18.33 -1.19 0.29
CA ALA A 79 19.33 -1.68 -0.66
C ALA A 79 18.75 -1.65 -2.08
N THR A 80 19.57 -1.37 -3.09
CA THR A 80 19.10 -1.36 -4.48
C THR A 80 18.44 -2.69 -4.86
N GLY A 81 17.20 -2.61 -5.33
CA GLY A 81 16.39 -3.76 -5.72
C GLY A 81 15.57 -4.35 -4.57
N ALA A 82 14.98 -5.52 -4.82
CA ALA A 82 14.11 -6.14 -3.82
C ALA A 82 14.90 -6.56 -2.57
N ASP A 83 14.46 -6.10 -1.40
CA ASP A 83 15.13 -6.42 -0.13
C ASP A 83 14.17 -6.99 0.95
N PRO A 84 14.70 -7.64 2.01
CA PRO A 84 13.87 -8.26 3.04
C PRO A 84 13.07 -7.28 3.92
N ILE A 85 13.37 -5.99 3.86
CA ILE A 85 12.77 -4.94 4.71
C ILE A 85 11.63 -4.27 3.97
N PHE A 86 11.84 -3.85 2.72
CA PHE A 86 10.91 -3.03 1.94
C PHE A 86 10.30 -3.75 0.73
N GLY A 87 10.72 -4.99 0.45
CA GLY A 87 10.32 -5.67 -0.78
C GLY A 87 10.87 -4.91 -1.99
N THR A 88 10.05 -4.69 -3.01
CA THR A 88 10.43 -3.85 -4.18
C THR A 88 10.42 -2.35 -3.89
N GLY A 89 9.93 -1.94 -2.71
CA GLY A 89 9.93 -0.55 -2.25
C GLY A 89 8.56 -0.03 -1.83
N LEU A 90 8.47 1.29 -1.65
CA LEU A 90 7.24 1.99 -1.28
C LEU A 90 6.28 2.07 -2.47
N ILE A 91 5.14 1.40 -2.37
CA ILE A 91 4.10 1.39 -3.42
C ILE A 91 3.70 2.83 -3.79
N GLN A 92 3.56 3.10 -5.10
CA GLN A 92 3.12 4.39 -5.62
C GLN A 92 1.71 4.25 -6.22
N PRO A 93 0.77 5.14 -5.90
CA PRO A 93 -0.50 5.19 -6.62
C PRO A 93 -0.28 5.63 -8.08
N PRO A 94 -1.18 5.27 -8.99
CA PRO A 94 -1.14 5.83 -10.34
C PRO A 94 -1.24 7.36 -10.28
N GLN A 95 -0.53 8.04 -11.17
CA GLN A 95 -0.48 9.51 -11.23
C GLN A 95 -1.85 10.16 -11.44
N ARG A 96 -2.81 9.40 -11.99
CA ARG A 96 -4.19 9.79 -12.15
C ARG A 96 -5.06 8.64 -11.64
N CYS A 97 -5.92 8.90 -10.66
CA CYS A 97 -7.10 8.06 -10.49
C CYS A 97 -7.99 8.32 -11.70
N ALA A 98 -8.02 7.40 -12.65
CA ALA A 98 -9.03 7.40 -13.68
C ALA A 98 -10.37 7.04 -13.01
N LEU A 99 -11.06 8.04 -12.46
CA LEU A 99 -12.49 7.91 -12.26
C LEU A 99 -13.07 7.82 -13.66
N GLU A 100 -13.37 6.61 -14.14
CA GLU A 100 -14.29 6.47 -15.25
C GLU A 100 -15.61 7.09 -14.81
N THR A 101 -15.87 8.33 -15.24
CA THR A 101 -17.22 8.86 -15.29
C THR A 101 -17.95 8.00 -16.30
N THR A 102 -18.52 6.89 -15.86
CA THR A 102 -19.64 6.28 -16.59
C THR A 102 -20.68 7.38 -16.69
N ARG A 103 -20.77 8.02 -17.87
CA ARG A 103 -21.93 8.84 -18.20
C ARG A 103 -23.11 7.90 -18.07
N ILE A 104 -23.93 8.09 -17.04
CA ILE A 104 -25.29 7.55 -17.05
C ILE A 104 -25.92 8.15 -18.30
N GLY A 105 -26.10 7.33 -19.33
CA GLY A 105 -26.80 7.74 -20.53
C GLY A 105 -28.19 8.19 -20.12
N ASN A 106 -28.54 9.43 -20.47
CA ASN A 106 -29.93 9.85 -20.45
C ASN A 106 -30.63 9.00 -21.53
N GLY A 107 -31.47 8.07 -21.08
CA GLY A 107 -32.42 7.42 -21.97
C GLY A 107 -33.42 8.46 -22.47
N GLU A 108 -33.55 8.54 -23.80
CA GLU A 108 -34.69 9.13 -24.51
C GLU A 108 -36.01 8.44 -24.13
#